data_AF-A0A258C2M2-F1
#
_entry.id   AF-A0A258C2M2-F1
#
_cell.length_a   1.000
_cell.length_b   1.000
_cell.length_c   1.000
_cell.angle_alpha   90.00
_cell.angle_beta   90.00
_cell.angle_gamma   90.00
#
_symmetry.space_group_name_H-M   'P 1'
#
loop_
_entity.id
_entity.type
_entity.pdbx_description
1 polymer ?
#
loop_
_entity_poly.entity_id
_entity_poly.type
_entity_poly.pdbx_seq_one_letter_code
_entity_poly.pdbx_strand_id
1 'polypeptide(L)'
;MKAIVAHHEISGPAHSLEAIRAARIEDAATKTLGTLVGQLFGSYVVTDGNGGEERDDDLPGDVISFRTRVQLSLSAQDYAKTQADLKDLVSLRNTLVHHFIDQHDLWTVDGCRAAQDELGSAYTRIDQHFEQLRGWAEHMDQARRLA
;
A
#
# COMPACT_ATOMS: atom_id res chain seq x y z
N MET A 1 -1.57 4.49 -0.48
CA MET A 1 -1.41 3.05 -0.83
C MET A 1 -1.83 2.69 -2.26
N LYS A 2 -3.12 2.67 -2.69
CA LYS A 2 -3.51 2.21 -4.06
C LYS A 2 -2.70 2.84 -5.20
N ALA A 3 -2.54 4.16 -5.19
CA ALA A 3 -1.71 4.89 -6.17
C ALA A 3 -0.23 4.43 -6.18
N ILE A 4 0.34 4.03 -5.04
CA ILE A 4 1.71 3.52 -4.95
C ILE A 4 1.79 2.18 -5.69
N VAL A 5 0.92 1.22 -5.36
CA VAL A 5 0.90 -0.11 -5.99
C VAL A 5 0.67 -0.01 -7.51
N ALA A 6 -0.20 0.91 -7.94
CA ALA A 6 -0.50 1.16 -9.35
C ALA A 6 0.63 1.84 -10.15
N HIS A 7 1.53 2.61 -9.51
CA HIS A 7 2.44 3.53 -10.22
C HIS A 7 3.93 3.41 -9.87
N HIS A 8 4.31 2.65 -8.83
CA HIS A 8 5.72 2.44 -8.50
C HIS A 8 6.49 1.65 -9.57
N GLU A 9 5.80 0.88 -10.43
CA GLU A 9 6.43 0.15 -11.52
C GLU A 9 5.55 0.14 -12.77
N ILE A 10 6.16 0.41 -13.92
CA ILE A 10 5.58 0.23 -15.26
C ILE A 10 6.69 -0.38 -16.13
N SER A 11 6.36 -1.42 -16.90
CA SER A 11 7.28 -2.17 -17.77
C SER A 11 6.51 -2.54 -19.04
N GLY A 12 7.07 -2.34 -20.24
CA GLY A 12 6.49 -2.86 -21.48
C GLY A 12 6.78 -2.06 -22.77
N PRO A 13 6.27 -2.53 -23.92
CA PRO A 13 6.40 -1.87 -25.22
C PRO A 13 5.78 -0.46 -25.25
N ALA A 14 6.48 0.50 -25.85
CA ALA A 14 6.13 1.93 -25.86
C ALA A 14 4.67 2.22 -26.26
N HIS A 15 4.17 1.52 -27.27
CA HIS A 15 2.80 1.68 -27.79
C HIS A 15 1.69 1.16 -26.85
N SER A 16 2.06 0.43 -25.79
CA SER A 16 1.13 -0.24 -24.86
C SER A 16 1.21 0.30 -23.42
N LEU A 17 2.21 1.13 -23.09
CA LEU A 17 2.47 1.64 -21.74
C LEU A 17 1.25 2.29 -21.07
N GLU A 18 0.45 3.05 -21.83
CA GLU A 18 -0.76 3.69 -21.29
C GLU A 18 -1.85 2.68 -20.94
N ALA A 19 -2.06 1.65 -21.76
CA ALA A 19 -3.00 0.56 -21.48
C ALA A 19 -2.53 -0.30 -20.29
N ILE A 20 -1.23 -0.60 -20.20
CA ILE A 20 -0.61 -1.29 -19.06
C ILE A 20 -0.81 -0.47 -17.78
N ARG A 21 -0.60 0.85 -17.84
CA ARG A 21 -0.82 1.76 -16.71
C ARG A 21 -2.30 1.81 -16.29
N ALA A 22 -3.23 1.87 -17.25
CA ALA A 22 -4.67 1.83 -16.97
C ALA A 22 -5.07 0.52 -16.27
N ALA A 23 -4.63 -0.64 -16.79
CA ALA A 23 -4.89 -1.94 -16.19
C ALA A 23 -4.32 -2.05 -14.75
N ARG A 24 -3.13 -1.49 -14.48
CA ARG A 24 -2.55 -1.44 -13.12
C ARG A 24 -3.32 -0.52 -12.16
N ILE A 25 -3.96 0.54 -12.65
CA ILE A 25 -4.87 1.38 -11.84
C ILE A 25 -6.12 0.56 -11.47
N GLU A 26 -6.74 -0.12 -12.44
CA GLU A 26 -7.95 -0.90 -12.24
C GLU A 26 -7.72 -2.10 -11.32
N ASP A 27 -6.63 -2.86 -11.52
CA ASP A 27 -6.24 -3.96 -10.64
C ASP A 27 -6.10 -3.49 -9.18
N ALA A 28 -5.33 -2.42 -8.94
CA ALA A 28 -5.17 -1.83 -7.61
C ALA A 28 -6.47 -1.22 -7.06
N ALA A 29 -7.39 -0.76 -7.92
CA ALA A 29 -8.70 -0.26 -7.51
C ALA A 29 -9.59 -1.38 -6.93
N THR A 30 -9.50 -2.61 -7.45
CA THR A 30 -10.29 -3.76 -6.94
C THR A 30 -9.73 -4.39 -5.66
N LYS A 31 -8.44 -4.21 -5.35
CA LYS A 31 -7.80 -4.94 -4.24
C LYS A 31 -8.25 -4.49 -2.84
N THR A 32 -8.27 -5.47 -1.93
CA THR A 32 -8.44 -5.25 -0.48
C THR A 32 -7.20 -4.62 0.14
N LEU A 33 -7.33 -4.01 1.32
CA LEU A 33 -6.21 -3.43 2.05
C LEU A 33 -5.10 -4.46 2.34
N GLY A 34 -5.46 -5.68 2.76
CA GLY A 34 -4.48 -6.76 3.02
C GLY A 34 -3.72 -7.19 1.77
N THR A 35 -4.40 -7.28 0.62
CA THR A 35 -3.76 -7.56 -0.68
C THR A 35 -2.79 -6.45 -1.08
N LEU A 36 -3.18 -5.18 -0.90
CA LEU A 36 -2.36 -4.01 -1.21
C LEU A 36 -1.13 -3.91 -0.30
N VAL A 37 -1.25 -4.24 1.00
CA VAL A 37 -0.11 -4.33 1.92
C VAL A 37 0.87 -5.42 1.46
N GLY A 38 0.37 -6.59 1.06
CA GLY A 38 1.20 -7.66 0.48
C GLY A 38 1.94 -7.23 -0.79
N GLN A 39 1.25 -6.55 -1.72
CA GLN A 39 1.88 -5.99 -2.93
C GLN A 39 2.90 -4.90 -2.60
N LEU A 40 2.63 -4.04 -1.60
CA LEU A 40 3.50 -2.94 -1.20
C LEU A 40 4.88 -3.44 -0.72
N PHE A 41 4.92 -4.47 0.12
CA PHE A 41 6.17 -5.11 0.58
C PHE A 41 6.75 -6.11 -0.42
N GLY A 42 5.97 -6.55 -1.42
CA GLY A 42 6.43 -7.46 -2.47
C GLY A 42 7.17 -6.77 -3.63
N SER A 43 7.11 -5.44 -3.75
CA SER A 43 7.73 -4.72 -4.87
C SER A 43 8.11 -3.24 -4.64
N TYR A 44 7.47 -2.51 -3.72
CA TYR A 44 7.75 -1.08 -3.49
C TYR A 44 8.69 -0.84 -2.31
N VAL A 45 8.35 -1.37 -1.13
CA VAL A 45 9.18 -1.23 0.09
C VAL A 45 10.20 -2.35 0.12
N VAL A 46 11.48 -1.99 0.23
CA VAL A 46 12.62 -2.92 0.29
C VAL A 46 13.52 -2.60 1.48
N THR A 47 14.36 -3.55 1.89
CA THR A 47 15.43 -3.27 2.85
C THR A 47 16.66 -2.69 2.16
N ASP A 48 17.40 -1.83 2.85
CA ASP A 48 18.70 -1.32 2.38
C ASP A 48 19.62 -2.46 1.89
N GLY A 49 20.30 -2.23 0.76
CA GLY A 49 21.14 -3.23 0.10
C GLY A 49 20.40 -4.30 -0.70
N ASN A 50 19.07 -4.41 -0.58
CA ASN A 50 18.22 -5.34 -1.32
C ASN A 50 17.27 -4.60 -2.30
N GLY A 51 17.80 -3.59 -2.99
CA GLY A 51 17.12 -2.97 -4.13
C GLY A 51 16.85 -4.05 -5.17
N GLY A 52 15.58 -4.23 -5.54
CA GLY A 52 15.14 -5.47 -6.18
C GLY A 52 15.78 -5.67 -7.55
N GLU A 53 16.35 -6.86 -7.76
CA GLU A 53 17.06 -7.24 -9.00
C GLU A 53 16.34 -6.76 -10.27
N GLU A 54 17.13 -6.35 -11.26
CA GLU A 54 16.63 -6.09 -12.61
C GLU A 54 16.15 -7.42 -13.20
N ARG A 55 14.87 -7.74 -12.97
CA ARG A 55 14.21 -8.84 -13.66
C ARG A 55 14.35 -8.63 -15.15
N ASP A 56 14.91 -9.60 -15.84
CA ASP A 56 14.68 -9.70 -17.28
C ASP A 56 13.21 -10.12 -17.42
N ASP A 57 12.34 -9.17 -17.81
CA ASP A 57 11.02 -9.54 -18.31
C ASP A 57 11.25 -9.98 -19.77
N ASP A 58 10.54 -10.99 -20.27
CA ASP A 58 10.57 -11.39 -21.70
C ASP A 58 9.97 -10.29 -22.61
N LEU A 59 10.66 -9.16 -22.71
CA LEU A 59 10.31 -8.01 -23.55
C LEU A 59 10.73 -8.32 -24.99
N PRO A 60 9.81 -8.25 -25.97
CA PRO A 60 10.14 -8.55 -27.37
C PRO A 60 11.23 -7.62 -27.91
N GLY A 61 12.43 -8.17 -28.17
CA GLY A 61 13.61 -7.40 -28.62
C GLY A 61 13.48 -6.70 -29.98
N ASP A 62 12.38 -6.92 -30.71
CA ASP A 62 11.99 -6.17 -31.91
C ASP A 62 11.40 -4.79 -31.58
N VAL A 63 10.86 -4.59 -30.36
CA VAL A 63 10.01 -3.44 -30.03
C VAL A 63 10.60 -2.60 -28.91
N ILE A 64 10.72 -1.28 -29.16
CA ILE A 64 11.14 -0.30 -28.15
C ILE A 64 10.26 -0.43 -26.91
N SER A 65 10.88 -0.84 -25.82
CA SER A 65 10.25 -1.11 -24.53
C SER A 65 10.89 -0.24 -23.46
N PHE A 66 10.08 0.20 -22.51
CA PHE A 66 10.51 1.04 -21.39
C PHE A 66 10.18 0.37 -20.07
N ARG A 67 11.03 0.59 -19.06
CA ARG A 67 10.72 0.29 -17.67
C ARG A 67 11.04 1.49 -16.79
N THR A 68 10.15 1.75 -15.84
CA THR A 68 10.37 2.68 -14.73
C THR A 68 9.97 1.96 -13.45
N ARG A 69 10.89 1.88 -12.49
CA ARG A 69 10.63 1.35 -11.13
C ARG A 69 11.10 2.38 -10.11
N VAL A 70 10.26 2.66 -9.12
CA VAL A 70 10.54 3.48 -7.94
C VAL A 70 10.37 2.57 -6.72
N GLN A 71 11.33 2.58 -5.79
CA GLN A 71 11.27 1.81 -4.55
C GLN A 71 11.55 2.71 -3.35
N LEU A 72 11.08 2.30 -2.18
CA LEU A 72 11.40 2.89 -0.89
C LEU A 72 12.30 1.92 -0.11
N SER A 73 13.59 2.22 -0.06
CA SER A 73 14.52 1.53 0.82
C SER A 73 14.32 1.98 2.27
N LEU A 74 14.31 1.03 3.19
CA LEU A 74 14.25 1.24 4.64
C LEU A 74 15.32 0.41 5.34
N SER A 75 15.72 0.83 6.55
CA SER A 75 16.51 -0.02 7.42
C SER A 75 15.74 -1.32 7.75
N ALA A 76 16.44 -2.40 8.05
CA ALA A 76 15.80 -3.66 8.43
C ALA A 76 14.86 -3.51 9.65
N GLN A 77 15.15 -2.56 10.55
CA GLN A 77 14.31 -2.23 11.71
C GLN A 77 13.04 -1.49 11.29
N ASP A 78 13.15 -0.47 10.44
CA ASP A 78 12.02 0.33 9.98
C ASP A 78 11.11 -0.44 9.02
N TYR A 79 11.69 -1.34 8.21
CA TYR A 79 10.97 -2.31 7.40
C TYR A 79 10.10 -3.22 8.28
N ALA A 80 10.71 -3.89 9.27
CA ALA A 80 10.00 -4.83 10.14
C ALA A 80 8.93 -4.13 10.98
N LYS A 81 9.22 -2.92 11.49
CA LYS A 81 8.24 -2.08 12.18
C LYS A 81 7.07 -1.74 11.26
N THR A 82 7.33 -1.18 10.07
CA THR A 82 6.25 -0.75 9.18
C THR A 82 5.43 -1.93 8.66
N GLN A 83 6.03 -3.12 8.52
CA GLN A 83 5.32 -4.35 8.18
C GLN A 83 4.36 -4.79 9.31
N ALA A 84 4.75 -4.62 10.58
CA ALA A 84 3.86 -4.82 11.72
C ALA A 84 2.74 -3.76 11.74
N ASP A 85 3.10 -2.47 11.67
CA ASP A 85 2.16 -1.33 11.68
C ASP A 85 1.05 -1.47 10.62
N LEU A 86 1.40 -1.83 9.38
CA LEU A 86 0.43 -2.01 8.30
C LEU A 86 -0.38 -3.32 8.40
N LYS A 87 0.16 -4.36 9.05
CA LYS A 87 -0.60 -5.58 9.39
C LYS A 87 -1.60 -5.31 10.51
N ASP A 88 -1.24 -4.45 11.46
CA ASP A 88 -2.13 -3.97 12.52
C ASP A 88 -3.28 -3.14 11.95
N LEU A 89 -3.02 -2.26 10.98
CA LEU A 89 -4.06 -1.52 10.26
C LEU A 89 -5.04 -2.45 9.51
N VAL A 90 -4.55 -3.53 8.90
CA VAL A 90 -5.43 -4.56 8.28
C VAL A 90 -6.26 -5.28 9.32
N SER A 91 -5.68 -5.62 10.47
CA SER A 91 -6.37 -6.25 11.59
C SER A 91 -7.46 -5.33 12.15
N LEU A 92 -7.14 -4.05 12.38
CA LEU A 92 -8.07 -3.02 12.83
C LEU A 92 -9.25 -2.85 11.87
N ARG A 93 -9.01 -2.76 10.57
CA ARG A 93 -10.08 -2.74 9.55
C ARG A 93 -10.98 -3.98 9.65
N ASN A 94 -10.42 -5.15 9.92
CA ASN A 94 -11.20 -6.37 10.02
C ASN A 94 -12.04 -6.40 11.30
N THR A 95 -11.50 -5.98 12.44
CA THR A 95 -12.26 -5.79 13.68
C THR A 95 -13.44 -4.83 13.46
N LEU A 96 -13.17 -3.63 12.96
CA LEU A 96 -14.18 -2.59 12.74
C LEU A 96 -15.33 -3.02 11.80
N VAL A 97 -15.06 -3.87 10.81
CA VAL A 97 -16.07 -4.29 9.82
C VAL A 97 -16.74 -5.62 10.15
N HIS A 98 -16.07 -6.53 10.88
CA HIS A 98 -16.55 -7.91 11.05
C HIS A 98 -16.75 -8.36 12.51
N HIS A 99 -16.25 -7.63 13.51
CA HIS A 99 -16.28 -8.06 14.91
C HIS A 99 -16.71 -6.96 15.91
N PHE A 100 -16.68 -5.69 15.52
CA PHE A 100 -16.98 -4.56 16.41
C PHE A 100 -18.37 -4.67 17.10
N ILE A 101 -19.40 -5.09 16.36
CA ILE A 101 -20.75 -5.29 16.89
C ILE A 101 -20.82 -6.51 17.83
N ASP A 102 -19.97 -7.51 17.64
CA ASP A 102 -19.89 -8.71 18.50
C ASP A 102 -19.05 -8.46 19.77
N GLN A 103 -18.21 -7.44 19.77
CA GLN A 103 -17.27 -7.10 20.85
C GLN A 103 -17.79 -6.03 21.82
N HIS A 104 -18.78 -5.22 21.42
CA HIS A 104 -19.37 -4.18 22.27
C HIS A 104 -20.85 -4.41 22.52
N ASP A 105 -21.26 -4.31 23.79
CA ASP A 105 -22.68 -4.26 24.16
C ASP A 105 -23.27 -2.88 23.82
N LEU A 106 -23.86 -2.78 22.63
CA LEU A 106 -24.53 -1.55 22.17
C LEU A 106 -25.95 -1.37 22.75
N TRP A 107 -26.38 -2.23 23.69
CA TRP A 107 -27.67 -2.11 24.38
C TRP A 107 -27.58 -1.36 25.72
N THR A 108 -26.36 -1.11 26.23
CA THR A 108 -26.14 -0.31 27.45
C THR A 108 -25.41 1.00 27.16
N VAL A 109 -25.66 2.01 27.99
CA VAL A 109 -25.04 3.35 27.86
C VAL A 109 -23.52 3.28 28.03
N ASP A 110 -23.04 2.45 28.95
CA ASP A 110 -21.60 2.30 29.22
C ASP A 110 -20.89 1.45 28.15
N GLY A 111 -21.55 0.43 27.59
CA GLY A 111 -21.04 -0.31 26.43
C GLY A 111 -20.96 0.55 25.16
N CYS A 112 -21.98 1.40 24.92
CA CYS A 112 -21.93 2.44 23.88
C CYS A 112 -20.81 3.47 24.10
N ARG A 113 -20.52 3.86 25.35
CA ARG A 113 -19.39 4.75 25.66
C ARG A 113 -18.06 4.08 25.35
N ALA A 114 -17.86 2.84 25.81
CA ALA A 114 -16.63 2.08 25.53
C ALA A 114 -16.41 1.88 24.01
N ALA A 115 -17.47 1.59 23.26
CA ALA A 115 -17.44 1.52 21.80
C ALA A 115 -17.04 2.86 21.15
N GLN A 116 -17.53 3.99 21.67
CA GLN A 116 -17.15 5.32 21.19
C GLN A 116 -15.66 5.64 21.47
N ASP A 117 -15.16 5.31 22.65
CA ASP A 117 -13.77 5.54 23.04
C ASP A 117 -12.79 4.65 22.23
N GLU A 118 -13.19 3.41 21.93
CA GLU A 118 -12.43 2.54 21.02
C GLU A 118 -12.46 3.06 19.57
N LEU A 119 -13.60 3.56 19.06
CA LEU A 119 -13.67 4.17 17.73
C LEU A 119 -12.80 5.43 17.61
N GLY A 120 -12.72 6.28 18.64
CA GLY A 120 -11.80 7.42 18.65
C GLY A 120 -10.33 7.01 18.64
N SER A 121 -10.00 5.94 19.38
CA SER A 121 -8.67 5.35 19.39
C SER A 121 -8.30 4.73 18.04
N ALA A 122 -9.25 4.02 17.41
CA ALA A 122 -9.11 3.43 16.09
C ALA A 122 -8.92 4.49 15.00
N TYR A 123 -9.72 5.56 15.02
CA TYR A 123 -9.57 6.71 14.10
C TYR A 123 -8.17 7.31 14.19
N THR A 124 -7.68 7.54 15.41
CA THR A 124 -6.33 8.10 15.66
C THR A 124 -5.22 7.23 15.07
N ARG A 125 -5.33 5.90 15.16
CA ARG A 125 -4.39 4.96 14.52
C ARG A 125 -4.48 5.00 12.99
N ILE A 126 -5.70 5.04 12.44
CA ILE A 126 -5.93 5.11 11.00
C ILE A 126 -5.32 6.37 10.40
N ASP A 127 -5.50 7.52 11.06
CA ASP A 127 -4.97 8.83 10.64
C ASP A 127 -3.43 8.84 10.57
N GLN A 128 -2.76 8.33 11.61
CA GLN A 128 -1.30 8.19 11.66
C GLN A 128 -0.74 7.35 10.50
N HIS A 129 -1.33 6.18 10.23
CA HIS A 129 -0.90 5.34 9.11
C HIS A 129 -1.30 5.92 7.74
N PHE A 130 -2.42 6.66 7.65
CA PHE A 130 -2.82 7.36 6.43
C PHE A 130 -1.81 8.45 6.06
N GLU A 131 -1.37 9.27 7.01
CA GLU A 131 -0.38 10.33 6.78
C GLU A 131 0.97 9.76 6.32
N GLN A 132 1.46 8.70 6.96
CA GLN A 132 2.66 7.98 6.51
C GLN A 132 2.53 7.49 5.06
N LEU A 133 1.40 6.86 4.73
CA LEU A 133 1.09 6.35 3.39
C LEU A 133 0.80 7.46 2.36
N ARG A 134 0.48 8.68 2.81
CA ARG A 134 0.33 9.88 1.97
C ARG A 134 1.69 10.44 1.59
N GLY A 135 2.55 10.72 2.57
CA GLY A 135 3.91 11.22 2.32
C GLY A 135 4.72 10.31 1.39
N TRP A 136 4.57 8.99 1.52
CA TRP A 136 5.17 8.02 0.58
C TRP A 136 4.63 8.14 -0.85
N ALA A 137 3.32 8.35 -1.01
CA ALA A 137 2.71 8.54 -2.32
C ALA A 137 3.13 9.88 -2.97
N GLU A 138 3.29 10.92 -2.16
CA GLU A 138 3.74 12.25 -2.59
C GLU A 138 5.22 12.23 -3.01
N HIS A 139 6.11 11.63 -2.22
CA HIS A 139 7.53 11.43 -2.61
C HIS A 139 7.68 10.59 -3.88
N MET A 140 6.90 9.50 -4.01
CA MET A 140 6.89 8.69 -5.22
C MET A 140 6.41 9.48 -6.44
N ASP A 141 5.33 10.28 -6.31
CA ASP A 141 4.83 11.08 -7.43
C ASP A 141 5.77 12.24 -7.80
N GLN A 142 6.49 12.82 -6.83
CA GLN A 142 7.56 13.78 -7.09
C GLN A 142 8.72 13.14 -7.88
N ALA A 143 9.23 11.99 -7.44
CA ALA A 143 10.27 11.25 -8.17
C ALA A 143 9.83 10.88 -9.59
N ARG A 144 8.58 10.44 -9.76
CA ARG A 144 7.95 10.09 -11.05
C ARG A 144 7.68 11.30 -11.97
N ARG A 145 7.87 12.54 -11.51
CA ARG A 145 7.80 13.77 -12.33
C ARG A 145 9.19 14.30 -12.73
N LEU A 146 10.26 13.70 -12.21
CA LEU A 146 11.65 14.08 -12.47
C LEU A 146 12.39 13.08 -13.38
N ALA A 147 11.69 12.03 -13.81
CA ALA A 147 12.12 11.00 -14.76
C ALA A 147 11.23 11.03 -16.02
#